data_AF-A0A936L047-F1
#
_entry.id   AF-A0A936L047-F1
#
_cell.length_a   1.000
_cell.length_b   1.000
_cell.length_c   1.000
_cell.angle_alpha   90.00
_cell.angle_beta   90.00
_cell.angle_gamma   90.00
#
_symmetry.space_group_name_H-M   'P 1'
#
loop_
_entity.id
_entity.type
_entity.pdbx_description
1 polymer ?
#
loop_
_entity_poly.entity_id
_entity_poly.type
_entity_poly.pdbx_seq_one_letter_code
_entity_poly.pdbx_strand_id
1 'polypeptide(L)'
;MDVLKIQLTPEDFDRVASTLLRWSPKSLGVARALIIDRMPLGEVAKANAISPQQANVVRKRFIDKVEQDRVNSFMSREMPKQKGMDITPFMKQINLLSSKGYTSDQIVLYLKENGLATTPKDIELLLNGR
;
A
#
# COMPACT_ATOMS: atom_id res chain seq x y z
N MET A 1 -5.99 -12.39 15.13
CA MET A 1 -5.81 -10.93 15.13
C MET A 1 -6.65 -10.38 13.99
N ASP A 2 -7.77 -9.75 14.32
CA ASP A 2 -8.75 -9.23 13.35
C ASP A 2 -8.31 -7.84 12.91
N VAL A 3 -7.69 -7.77 11.74
CA VAL A 3 -7.10 -6.54 11.22
C VAL A 3 -8.23 -5.77 10.52
N LEU A 4 -8.62 -4.66 11.15
CA LEU A 4 -9.50 -3.60 10.64
C LEU A 4 -10.99 -3.94 10.50
N LYS A 5 -11.76 -3.60 11.56
CA LYS A 5 -13.20 -3.28 11.49
C LYS A 5 -13.40 -1.99 10.69
N ILE A 6 -13.09 -2.04 9.42
CA ILE A 6 -13.43 -0.97 8.50
C ILE A 6 -14.64 -1.48 7.73
N GLN A 7 -15.80 -0.86 7.96
CA GLN A 7 -16.96 -1.03 7.10
C GLN A 7 -16.67 -0.32 5.79
N LEU A 8 -16.39 -1.10 4.74
CA LEU A 8 -16.46 -0.62 3.37
C LEU A 8 -17.94 -0.54 2.99
N THR A 9 -18.41 0.64 2.59
CA THR A 9 -19.79 0.84 2.10
C THR A 9 -19.90 0.40 0.64
N PRO A 10 -21.11 0.10 0.13
CA PRO A 10 -21.33 -0.13 -1.30
C PRO A 10 -20.83 1.03 -2.17
N GLU A 11 -21.02 2.26 -1.72
CA GLU A 11 -20.61 3.47 -2.43
C GLU A 11 -19.08 3.58 -2.50
N ASP A 12 -18.38 3.29 -1.39
CA ASP A 12 -16.92 3.23 -1.39
C ASP A 12 -16.40 2.12 -2.30
N PHE A 13 -17.07 0.96 -2.32
CA PHE A 13 -16.72 -0.13 -3.21
C PHE A 13 -16.85 0.30 -4.67
N ASP A 14 -17.97 0.90 -5.06
CA ASP A 14 -18.24 1.31 -6.44
C ASP A 14 -17.27 2.41 -6.89
N ARG A 15 -16.97 3.36 -6.00
CA ARG A 15 -15.95 4.39 -6.23
C ARG A 15 -14.59 3.76 -6.50
N VAL A 16 -14.11 2.85 -5.65
CA VAL A 16 -12.80 2.19 -5.86
C VAL A 16 -12.84 1.33 -7.13
N ALA A 17 -13.87 0.51 -7.32
CA ALA A 17 -14.03 -0.36 -8.48
C ALA A 17 -13.98 0.41 -9.81
N SER A 18 -14.54 1.62 -9.87
CA SER A 18 -14.52 2.48 -11.06
C SER A 18 -13.09 2.87 -11.51
N THR A 19 -12.12 2.83 -10.60
CA THR A 19 -10.71 3.15 -10.89
C THR A 19 -9.91 1.93 -11.37
N LEU A 20 -10.45 0.72 -11.23
CA LEU A 20 -9.74 -0.54 -11.44
C LEU A 20 -9.94 -1.11 -12.86
N LEU A 21 -9.51 -0.36 -13.89
CA LEU A 21 -9.72 -0.71 -15.31
C LEU A 21 -9.21 -2.10 -15.73
N ARG A 22 -8.25 -2.68 -15.01
CA ARG A 22 -7.68 -4.02 -15.30
C ARG A 22 -8.42 -5.17 -14.60
N TRP A 23 -9.39 -4.87 -13.75
CA TRP A 23 -10.14 -5.89 -13.03
C TRP A 23 -11.31 -6.39 -13.88
N SER A 24 -11.41 -7.71 -14.03
CA SER A 24 -12.55 -8.29 -14.74
C SER A 24 -13.85 -8.08 -13.95
N PRO A 25 -15.01 -7.99 -14.63
CA PRO A 25 -16.32 -7.95 -13.96
C PRO A 25 -16.52 -9.12 -12.99
N LYS A 26 -16.01 -10.31 -13.33
CA LYS A 26 -16.03 -11.49 -12.46
C LYS A 26 -15.27 -11.26 -11.16
N SER A 27 -14.04 -10.72 -11.24
CA SER A 27 -13.23 -10.42 -10.05
C SER A 27 -13.88 -9.36 -9.16
N LEU A 28 -14.50 -8.34 -9.76
CA LEU A 28 -15.24 -7.32 -9.03
C LEU A 28 -16.48 -7.91 -8.35
N GLY A 29 -17.22 -8.78 -9.04
CA GLY A 29 -18.37 -9.50 -8.47
C GLY A 29 -17.99 -10.36 -7.27
N VAL A 30 -16.89 -11.13 -7.38
CA VAL A 30 -16.34 -11.92 -6.25
C VAL A 30 -15.98 -11.02 -5.07
N ALA A 31 -15.30 -9.90 -5.32
CA ALA A 31 -14.94 -8.96 -4.27
C ALA A 31 -16.17 -8.35 -3.58
N ARG A 32 -17.18 -7.93 -4.36
CA ARG A 32 -18.43 -7.38 -3.83
C ARG A 32 -19.17 -8.38 -2.95
N ALA A 33 -19.35 -9.60 -3.45
CA ALA A 33 -20.03 -10.67 -2.72
C ALA A 33 -19.36 -10.98 -1.36
N LEU A 34 -18.03 -10.97 -1.31
CA LEU A 34 -17.28 -11.26 -0.08
C LEU A 34 -17.21 -10.08 0.90
N ILE A 35 -17.15 -8.84 0.39
CA ILE A 35 -16.82 -7.66 1.20
C ILE A 35 -18.08 -6.88 1.57
N ILE A 36 -19.00 -6.68 0.61
CA ILE A 36 -20.23 -5.91 0.78
C ILE A 36 -21.37 -6.83 1.22
N ASP A 37 -21.62 -7.88 0.45
CA ASP A 37 -22.76 -8.79 0.70
C ASP A 37 -22.46 -9.81 1.81
N ARG A 38 -21.19 -9.86 2.29
CA ARG A 38 -20.71 -10.73 3.38
C ARG A 38 -21.03 -12.21 3.17
N MET A 39 -21.11 -12.65 1.91
CA MET A 39 -21.39 -14.04 1.58
C MET A 39 -20.25 -14.97 2.04
N PRO A 40 -20.55 -16.22 2.43
CA PRO A 40 -19.54 -17.19 2.80
C PRO A 40 -18.54 -17.46 1.67
N LEU A 41 -17.24 -17.53 2.00
CA LEU A 41 -16.16 -17.73 1.02
C LEU A 41 -16.37 -18.96 0.13
N GLY A 42 -16.80 -20.08 0.71
CA GLY A 42 -17.04 -21.33 0.00
C GLY A 42 -18.20 -21.22 -1.00
N GLU A 43 -19.26 -20.51 -0.64
CA GLU A 43 -20.41 -20.28 -1.52
C GLU A 43 -20.04 -19.38 -2.70
N VAL A 44 -19.33 -18.27 -2.45
CA VAL A 44 -18.86 -17.38 -3.51
C VAL A 44 -17.89 -18.11 -4.45
N ALA A 45 -16.97 -18.90 -3.91
CA ALA A 45 -16.02 -19.68 -4.69
C ALA A 45 -16.75 -20.69 -5.61
N LYS A 46 -17.72 -21.44 -5.05
CA LYS A 46 -18.55 -22.38 -5.79
C LYS A 46 -19.37 -21.69 -6.88
N ALA A 47 -20.06 -20.60 -6.55
CA ALA A 47 -20.88 -19.83 -7.50
C ALA A 47 -20.07 -19.25 -8.67
N ASN A 48 -18.78 -19.00 -8.46
CA ASN A 48 -17.89 -18.44 -9.47
C ASN A 48 -16.96 -19.49 -10.12
N ALA A 49 -17.11 -20.78 -9.81
CA ALA A 49 -16.25 -21.86 -10.28
C ALA A 49 -14.74 -21.56 -10.09
N ILE A 50 -14.37 -21.08 -8.91
CA ILE A 50 -12.97 -20.82 -8.51
C ILE A 50 -12.66 -21.51 -7.19
N SER A 51 -11.38 -21.65 -6.85
CA SER A 51 -11.01 -22.18 -5.53
C SER A 51 -11.26 -21.15 -4.41
N PRO A 52 -11.53 -21.57 -3.17
CA PRO A 52 -11.61 -20.67 -2.03
C PRO A 52 -10.35 -19.80 -1.85
N GLN A 53 -9.17 -20.36 -2.17
CA GLN A 53 -7.90 -19.63 -2.13
C GLN A 53 -7.89 -18.50 -3.17
N GLN A 54 -8.32 -18.75 -4.40
CA GLN A 54 -8.42 -17.72 -5.43
C GLN A 54 -9.42 -16.62 -5.04
N ALA A 55 -10.58 -16.99 -4.50
CA ALA A 55 -11.57 -16.03 -4.01
C ALA A 55 -10.99 -15.14 -2.89
N ASN A 56 -10.22 -15.73 -1.97
CA ASN A 56 -9.55 -15.00 -0.90
C ASN A 56 -8.43 -14.06 -1.43
N VAL A 57 -7.69 -14.48 -2.47
CA VAL A 57 -6.71 -13.61 -3.14
C VAL A 57 -7.38 -12.41 -3.77
N VAL A 58 -8.53 -12.59 -4.43
CA VAL A 58 -9.33 -11.50 -5.00
C VAL A 58 -9.77 -10.53 -3.89
N ARG A 59 -10.32 -11.05 -2.79
CA ARG A 59 -10.71 -10.24 -1.62
C ARG A 59 -9.54 -9.42 -1.09
N LYS A 60 -8.39 -10.06 -0.83
CA LYS A 60 -7.20 -9.39 -0.29
C LYS A 60 -6.72 -8.28 -1.21
N ARG A 61 -6.57 -8.57 -2.51
CA ARG A 61 -6.14 -7.58 -3.51
C ARG A 61 -7.09 -6.38 -3.59
N PHE A 62 -8.39 -6.59 -3.40
CA PHE A 62 -9.36 -5.50 -3.44
C PHE A 62 -9.21 -4.61 -2.19
N ILE A 63 -9.04 -5.22 -1.02
CA ILE A 63 -8.77 -4.48 0.23
C ILE A 63 -7.49 -3.66 0.09
N ASP A 64 -6.42 -4.22 -0.48
CA ASP A 64 -5.18 -3.48 -0.73
C ASP A 64 -5.41 -2.25 -1.64
N LYS A 65 -6.34 -2.35 -2.61
CA LYS A 65 -6.72 -1.22 -3.47
C LYS A 65 -7.57 -0.18 -2.75
N VAL A 66 -8.45 -0.59 -1.86
CA VAL A 66 -9.20 0.34 -0.99
C VAL A 66 -8.24 1.13 -0.11
N GLU A 67 -7.26 0.48 0.52
CA GLU A 67 -6.28 1.18 1.35
C GLU A 67 -5.41 2.13 0.52
N GLN A 68 -4.97 1.71 -0.67
CA GLN A 68 -4.23 2.58 -1.59
C GLN A 68 -5.05 3.82 -1.98
N ASP A 69 -6.32 3.64 -2.32
CA ASP A 69 -7.22 4.72 -2.67
C ASP A 69 -7.47 5.70 -1.49
N ARG A 70 -7.56 5.20 -0.26
CA ARG A 70 -7.66 6.05 0.93
C ARG A 70 -6.44 6.91 1.14
N VAL A 71 -5.26 6.33 1.02
CA VAL A 71 -3.99 7.07 1.13
C VAL A 71 -3.92 8.13 0.03
N ASN A 72 -4.26 7.78 -1.20
CA ASN A 72 -4.29 8.73 -2.32
C ASN A 72 -5.31 9.87 -2.09
N SER A 73 -6.51 9.54 -1.60
CA SER A 73 -7.54 10.52 -1.28
C SER A 73 -7.09 11.47 -0.17
N PHE A 74 -6.44 10.93 0.87
CA PHE A 74 -5.83 11.73 1.93
C PHE A 74 -4.76 12.68 1.36
N MET A 75 -3.81 12.16 0.58
CA MET A 75 -2.75 12.97 -0.03
C MET A 75 -3.27 14.05 -0.99
N SER A 76 -4.41 13.80 -1.66
CA SER A 76 -5.05 14.79 -2.54
C SER A 76 -5.69 15.95 -1.78
N ARG A 77 -6.16 15.70 -0.55
CA ARG A 77 -6.84 16.69 0.30
C ARG A 77 -5.85 17.44 1.19
N GLU A 78 -4.92 16.71 1.78
CA GLU A 78 -3.95 17.22 2.73
C GLU A 78 -2.59 17.32 2.03
N MET A 79 -2.24 18.53 1.59
CA MET A 79 -0.90 18.76 1.06
C MET A 79 0.13 18.51 2.16
N PRO A 80 1.25 17.86 1.85
CA PRO A 80 2.33 17.67 2.82
C PRO A 80 2.80 19.03 3.37
N LYS A 81 2.68 19.24 4.68
CA LYS A 81 3.20 20.46 5.35
C LYS A 81 4.73 20.56 5.24
N GLN A 82 5.38 19.42 5.08
CA GLN A 82 6.77 19.30 4.67
C GLN A 82 6.73 18.67 3.28
N LYS A 83 7.32 19.32 2.26
CA LYS A 83 7.58 18.66 0.98
C LYS A 83 8.30 17.36 1.33
N GLY A 84 7.70 16.21 0.99
CA GLY A 84 8.41 14.93 0.99
C GLY A 84 9.63 15.14 0.12
N MET A 85 10.77 15.30 0.77
CA MET A 85 11.97 15.78 0.09
C MET A 85 12.59 14.55 -0.55
N ASP A 86 12.61 14.54 -1.88
CA ASP A 86 13.03 13.37 -2.65
C ASP A 86 14.47 13.00 -2.29
N ILE A 87 14.64 11.79 -1.74
CA ILE A 87 15.94 11.25 -1.33
C ILE A 87 16.71 10.66 -2.52
N THR A 88 16.03 10.45 -3.67
CA THR A 88 16.62 9.88 -4.90
C THR A 88 17.93 10.55 -5.32
N PRO A 89 18.10 11.90 -5.26
CA PRO A 89 19.36 12.56 -5.60
C PRO A 89 20.55 12.17 -4.71
N PHE A 90 20.30 11.70 -3.49
CA PHE A 90 21.31 11.34 -2.50
C PHE A 90 21.65 9.85 -2.46
N MET A 91 20.98 9.04 -3.28
CA MET A 91 21.16 7.58 -3.29
C MET A 91 22.61 7.16 -3.52
N LYS A 92 23.35 7.88 -4.38
CA LYS A 92 24.77 7.57 -4.63
C LYS A 92 25.62 7.78 -3.36
N GLN A 93 25.37 8.86 -2.65
CA GLN A 93 26.09 9.26 -1.43
C GLN A 93 25.72 8.35 -0.26
N ILE A 94 24.44 8.00 -0.10
CA ILE A 94 23.97 7.04 0.91
C ILE A 94 24.66 5.67 0.71
N ASN A 95 24.69 5.17 -0.52
CA ASN A 95 25.38 3.92 -0.84
C ASN A 95 26.89 4.00 -0.58
N LEU A 96 27.53 5.12 -0.94
CA LEU A 96 28.94 5.33 -0.67
C LEU A 96 29.23 5.31 0.84
N LEU A 97 28.49 6.08 1.63
CA LEU A 97 28.64 6.13 3.09
C LEU A 97 28.43 4.75 3.71
N SER A 98 27.36 4.04 3.31
CA SER A 98 27.11 2.67 3.77
C SER A 98 28.28 1.73 3.41
N SER A 99 28.81 1.79 2.18
CA SER A 99 29.96 0.98 1.75
C SER A 99 31.25 1.28 2.53
N LYS A 100 31.34 2.46 3.14
CA LYS A 100 32.45 2.89 3.99
C LYS A 100 32.23 2.55 5.47
N GLY A 101 31.13 1.87 5.81
CA GLY A 101 30.84 1.43 7.18
C GLY A 101 30.15 2.48 8.06
N TYR A 102 29.64 3.57 7.47
CA TYR A 102 28.85 4.54 8.23
C TYR A 102 27.51 3.95 8.64
N THR A 103 27.09 4.20 9.88
CA THR A 103 25.82 3.71 10.41
C THR A 103 24.64 4.50 9.86
N SER A 104 23.43 3.93 9.97
CA SER A 104 22.18 4.60 9.59
C SER A 104 22.03 5.96 10.28
N ASP A 105 22.43 6.08 11.55
CA ASP A 105 22.43 7.35 12.29
C ASP A 105 23.37 8.39 11.67
N GLN A 106 24.57 7.99 11.26
CA GLN A 106 25.53 8.89 10.63
C GLN A 106 25.07 9.33 9.23
N ILE A 107 24.40 8.44 8.50
CA ILE A 107 23.80 8.77 7.20
C ILE A 107 22.63 9.75 7.40
N VAL A 108 21.81 9.60 8.45
CA VAL A 108 20.77 10.59 8.80
C VAL A 108 21.38 11.97 9.08
N LEU A 109 22.51 12.03 9.81
CA LEU A 109 23.21 13.30 10.05
C LEU A 109 23.65 13.97 8.74
N TYR A 110 24.26 13.21 7.82
CA TYR A 110 24.63 13.71 6.49
C TYR A 110 23.41 14.25 5.71
N LEU A 111 22.31 13.51 5.71
CA LEU A 111 21.09 13.92 5.01
C LEU A 111 20.47 15.17 5.63
N LYS A 112 20.50 15.29 6.97
CA LYS A 112 20.04 16.46 7.70
C LYS A 112 20.82 17.72 7.34
N GLU A 113 22.15 17.64 7.20
CA GLU A 113 22.99 18.75 6.73
C GLU A 113 22.60 19.22 5.33
N ASN A 114 22.07 18.31 4.51
CA ASN A 114 21.57 18.59 3.16
C ASN A 114 20.06 18.92 3.12
N GLY A 115 19.47 19.24 4.27
CA GLY A 115 18.06 19.64 4.40
C GLY A 115 17.05 18.50 4.45
N LEU A 116 17.49 17.24 4.44
CA LEU A 116 16.63 16.06 4.47
C LEU A 116 16.41 15.57 5.91
N ALA A 117 15.16 15.62 6.35
CA ALA A 117 14.73 14.96 7.58
C ALA A 117 14.34 13.50 7.27
N THR A 118 15.05 12.54 7.84
CA THR A 118 14.79 11.10 7.70
C THR A 118 15.06 10.39 9.03
N THR A 119 14.64 9.14 9.18
CA THR A 119 14.98 8.31 10.35
C THR A 119 16.01 7.23 10.01
N PRO A 120 16.76 6.71 10.98
CA PRO A 120 17.66 5.57 10.77
C PRO A 120 16.93 4.35 10.18
N LYS A 121 15.69 4.12 10.60
CA LYS A 121 14.83 3.03 10.10
C LYS A 121 14.52 3.18 8.60
N ASP A 122 14.30 4.41 8.13
CA ASP A 122 14.05 4.66 6.71
C ASP A 122 15.31 4.35 5.88
N ILE A 123 16.49 4.65 6.41
CA ILE A 123 17.78 4.33 5.78
C ILE A 123 18.02 2.82 5.76
N GLU A 124 17.72 2.11 6.85
CA GLU A 124 17.79 0.65 6.88
C GLU A 124 16.87 0.01 5.86
N LEU A 125 15.61 0.46 5.77
CA LEU A 125 14.65 -0.03 4.76
C LEU A 125 15.15 0.23 3.34
N LEU A 126 15.73 1.41 3.11
CA LEU A 126 16.27 1.82 1.81
C LEU A 126 17.52 1.03 1.41
N LEU A 127 18.36 0.62 2.36
CA LEU A 127 19.55 -0.20 2.13
C LEU A 127 19.24 -1.70 2.05
N ASN A 128 18.25 -2.19 2.82
CA ASN A 128 17.85 -3.60 2.90
C ASN A 128 16.82 -4.01 1.84
N GLY A 129 16.20 -3.07 1.13
CA GLY A 129 15.24 -3.33 0.05
C GLY A 129 15.85 -3.86 -1.26
N ARG A 130 17.00 -4.53 -1.19
CA ARG A 130 17.68 -5.20 -2.31
C ARG A 130 17.47 -6.70 -2.27
#